data_AF-A0A7R9TCF9-F1
#
_entry.id   AF-A0A7R9TCF9-F1
#
_cell.length_a   1.000
_cell.length_b   1.000
_cell.length_c   1.000
_cell.angle_alpha   90.00
_cell.angle_beta   90.00
_cell.angle_gamma   90.00
#
_symmetry.space_group_name_H-M   'P 1'
#
loop_
_entity.id
_entity.type
_entity.pdbx_description
1 polymer ?
#
loop_
_entity_poly.entity_id
_entity_poly.type
_entity_poly.pdbx_seq_one_letter_code
_entity_poly.pdbx_strand_id
1 'polypeptide(L)'
;CKCVSVARAQLALLQQRASGAGSGAGARRGGTDAGSRGASSGDKYAPRVMAGALRALDLCLRRPGAASAIDERGASDLWECVTRTLQLGDDGEKTGHATTRAAVALLAHHAGTVLFAPILADAASLRPMYALLQALGKHNDQGVRGLSGPALEAFLQTLARGMLSDGAGAASAVHEELYREMVGSARGVLGPSGSAESRQSVASAVRCVGALAAPTARFFGPERAQAELQGMLAMLLPHAAAAQIRALDFAGRAAR
;
A
#
# COMPACT_ATOMS: atom_id res chain seq x y z
N CYS A 1 5.31 -22.31 -3.93
CA CYS A 1 4.03 -22.27 -4.69
C CYS A 1 4.29 -21.87 -6.15
N LYS A 2 3.83 -22.63 -7.17
CA LYS A 2 4.13 -22.36 -8.60
C LYS A 2 3.74 -20.94 -9.04
N CYS A 3 2.69 -20.37 -8.47
CA CYS A 3 2.22 -19.01 -8.77
C CYS A 3 3.24 -17.93 -8.37
N VAL A 4 3.95 -18.09 -7.25
CA VAL A 4 4.98 -17.15 -6.79
C VAL A 4 6.19 -17.18 -7.73
N SER A 5 6.60 -18.37 -8.18
CA SER A 5 7.69 -18.52 -9.16
C SER A 5 7.35 -17.88 -10.51
N VAL A 6 6.11 -18.04 -10.98
CA VAL A 6 5.62 -17.38 -12.21
C VAL A 6 5.60 -15.86 -12.04
N ALA A 7 5.09 -15.35 -10.90
CA ALA A 7 5.10 -13.93 -10.61
C ALA A 7 6.54 -13.38 -10.62
N ARG A 8 7.49 -14.01 -9.93
CA ARG A 8 8.91 -13.60 -9.92
C ARG A 8 9.52 -13.56 -11.32
N ALA A 9 9.30 -14.59 -12.13
CA ALA A 9 9.80 -14.63 -13.50
C ALA A 9 9.25 -13.47 -14.34
N GLN A 10 7.97 -13.14 -14.20
CA GLN A 10 7.37 -12.00 -14.89
C GLN A 10 7.85 -10.65 -14.36
N LEU A 11 8.13 -10.54 -13.05
CA LEU A 11 8.67 -9.31 -12.47
C LEU A 11 10.06 -9.01 -13.03
N ALA A 12 10.92 -10.02 -13.12
CA ALA A 12 12.25 -9.88 -13.70
C ALA A 12 12.20 -9.37 -15.15
N LEU A 13 11.24 -9.87 -15.95
CA LEU A 13 11.01 -9.40 -17.32
C LEU A 13 10.54 -7.94 -17.36
N LEU A 14 9.63 -7.53 -16.47
CA LEU A 14 9.19 -6.14 -16.37
C LEU A 14 10.33 -5.19 -15.96
N GLN A 15 11.19 -5.62 -15.03
CA GLN A 15 12.34 -4.85 -14.58
C GLN A 15 13.38 -4.66 -15.68
N GLN A 16 13.71 -5.71 -16.44
CA GLN A 16 14.62 -5.61 -17.58
C GLN A 16 14.16 -4.56 -18.59
N ARG A 17 12.84 -4.43 -18.80
CA ARG A 17 12.27 -3.39 -19.67
C ARG A 17 12.36 -2.00 -19.09
N ALA A 18 12.04 -1.83 -17.80
CA ALA A 18 12.18 -0.55 -17.12
C ALA A 18 13.64 -0.04 -17.18
N SER A 19 14.62 -0.93 -17.00
CA SER A 19 16.05 -0.58 -17.16
C SER A 19 16.48 -0.36 -18.60
N GLY A 20 15.89 -1.07 -19.57
CA GLY A 20 16.22 -0.96 -21.00
C GLY A 20 15.67 0.30 -21.67
N ALA A 21 14.58 0.87 -21.14
CA ALA A 21 14.01 2.12 -21.63
C ALA A 21 14.87 3.36 -21.30
N GLY A 22 15.81 3.25 -20.34
CA GLY A 22 16.68 4.35 -19.90
C GLY A 22 17.92 4.63 -20.77
N SER A 23 18.26 3.77 -21.74
CA SER A 23 19.54 3.88 -22.49
C SER A 23 19.40 4.40 -23.94
N GLY A 24 18.27 5.05 -24.29
CA GLY A 24 17.97 5.47 -25.67
C GLY A 24 17.99 6.97 -25.95
N ALA A 25 18.29 7.83 -24.98
CA ALA A 25 18.27 9.29 -25.16
C ALA A 25 19.68 9.84 -25.37
N GLY A 26 20.33 9.51 -26.49
CA GLY A 26 21.66 10.09 -26.77
C GLY A 26 22.46 9.48 -27.92
N ALA A 27 21.89 9.30 -29.12
CA ALA A 27 22.71 9.17 -30.33
C ALA A 27 21.96 9.68 -31.56
N ARG A 28 22.38 10.83 -32.08
CA ARG A 28 21.90 11.40 -33.34
C ARG A 28 22.63 10.75 -34.52
N ARG A 29 21.84 10.56 -35.60
CA ARG A 29 22.20 10.51 -37.03
C ARG A 29 22.97 9.28 -37.57
N GLY A 30 22.29 8.60 -38.50
CA GLY A 30 22.89 8.22 -39.79
C GLY A 30 22.74 6.74 -40.15
N GLY A 31 21.92 6.45 -41.17
CA GLY A 31 22.18 5.32 -42.07
C GLY A 31 21.37 4.05 -41.84
N THR A 32 20.37 3.90 -42.73
CA THR A 32 19.91 2.65 -43.39
C THR A 32 19.33 1.51 -42.55
N ASP A 33 18.07 1.23 -42.88
CA ASP A 33 17.31 0.01 -42.62
C ASP A 33 18.13 -1.28 -42.71
N ALA A 34 18.21 -2.00 -41.60
CA ALA A 34 18.23 -3.47 -41.59
C ALA A 34 17.96 -3.99 -40.17
N GLY A 35 16.76 -4.54 -39.97
CA GLY A 35 16.53 -5.64 -39.01
C GLY A 35 16.42 -5.29 -37.53
N SER A 36 15.24 -4.84 -37.08
CA SER A 36 14.76 -5.18 -35.73
C SER A 36 13.30 -5.66 -35.74
N ARG A 37 12.99 -6.59 -36.65
CA ARG A 37 11.84 -7.48 -36.46
C ARG A 37 12.18 -8.47 -35.35
N GLY A 38 11.84 -8.12 -34.11
CA GLY A 38 12.13 -9.00 -32.98
C GLY A 38 11.66 -8.54 -31.59
N ALA A 39 10.73 -7.59 -31.46
CA ALA A 39 9.97 -7.50 -30.22
C ALA A 39 8.98 -8.67 -30.22
N SER A 40 9.33 -9.73 -29.49
CA SER A 40 8.60 -10.99 -29.47
C SER A 40 7.14 -10.77 -29.10
N SER A 41 6.23 -11.57 -29.67
CA SER A 41 4.81 -11.53 -29.31
C SER A 41 4.56 -11.73 -27.82
N GLY A 42 5.50 -12.37 -27.09
CA GLY A 42 5.50 -12.51 -25.64
C GLY A 42 5.60 -11.19 -24.87
N ASP A 43 6.10 -10.11 -25.50
CA ASP A 43 6.37 -8.88 -24.77
C ASP A 43 5.10 -8.12 -24.34
N LYS A 44 4.04 -8.20 -25.14
CA LYS A 44 2.75 -7.56 -24.83
C LYS A 44 1.96 -8.27 -23.73
N TYR A 45 2.31 -9.52 -23.39
CA TYR A 45 1.56 -10.33 -22.44
C TYR A 45 2.12 -10.28 -21.02
N ALA A 46 3.39 -9.93 -20.82
CA ALA A 46 4.03 -10.01 -19.50
C ALA A 46 3.28 -9.24 -18.36
N PRO A 47 2.81 -7.99 -18.55
CA PRO A 47 2.00 -7.31 -17.53
C PRO A 47 0.67 -8.02 -17.25
N ARG A 48 0.02 -8.55 -18.29
CA ARG A 48 -1.27 -9.27 -18.17
C ARG A 48 -1.10 -10.62 -17.47
N VAL A 49 -0.02 -11.34 -17.78
CA VAL A 49 0.34 -12.61 -17.13
C VAL A 49 0.65 -12.37 -15.66
N MET A 50 1.42 -11.32 -15.34
CA MET A 50 1.68 -10.92 -13.96
C MET A 50 0.37 -10.58 -13.23
N ALA A 51 -0.48 -9.73 -13.80
CA ALA A 51 -1.76 -9.38 -13.20
C ALA A 51 -2.63 -10.61 -12.96
N GLY A 52 -2.65 -11.57 -13.90
CA GLY A 52 -3.34 -12.85 -13.75
C GLY A 52 -2.75 -13.72 -12.63
N ALA A 53 -1.41 -13.81 -12.56
CA ALA A 53 -0.71 -14.57 -11.52
C ALA A 53 -0.98 -14.01 -10.11
N LEU A 54 -0.93 -12.68 -9.95
CA LEU A 54 -1.24 -12.01 -8.69
C LEU A 54 -2.70 -12.20 -8.26
N ARG A 55 -3.65 -12.14 -9.20
CA ARG A 55 -5.07 -12.42 -8.91
C ARG A 55 -5.30 -13.88 -8.52
N ALA A 56 -4.68 -14.81 -9.23
CA ALA A 56 -4.78 -16.23 -8.90
C ALA A 56 -4.20 -16.49 -7.51
N LEU A 57 -3.06 -15.87 -7.19
CA LEU A 57 -2.45 -15.97 -5.87
C LEU A 57 -3.34 -15.37 -4.78
N ASP A 58 -3.91 -14.18 -4.98
CA ASP A 58 -4.87 -13.57 -4.06
C ASP A 58 -6.05 -14.53 -3.78
N LEU A 59 -6.65 -15.13 -4.81
CA LEU A 59 -7.72 -16.10 -4.65
C LEU A 59 -7.28 -17.38 -3.92
N CYS A 60 -6.06 -17.86 -4.18
CA CYS A 60 -5.51 -19.01 -3.47
C CYS A 60 -5.30 -18.72 -1.98
N LEU A 61 -4.77 -17.54 -1.66
CA LEU A 61 -4.46 -17.11 -0.29
C LEU A 61 -5.71 -16.87 0.55
N ARG A 62 -6.84 -16.53 -0.06
CA ARG A 62 -8.13 -16.40 0.64
C ARG A 62 -8.70 -17.72 1.15
N ARG A 63 -8.17 -18.87 0.72
CA ARG A 63 -8.61 -20.16 1.24
C ARG A 63 -8.16 -20.31 2.70
N PRO A 64 -9.01 -20.85 3.59
CA PRO A 64 -8.64 -21.07 4.99
C PRO A 64 -7.32 -21.85 5.10
N GLY A 65 -6.39 -21.35 5.90
CA GLY A 65 -5.08 -21.96 6.14
C GLY A 65 -4.04 -21.83 5.01
N ALA A 66 -4.39 -21.29 3.84
CA ALA A 66 -3.45 -21.17 2.72
C ALA A 66 -2.32 -20.18 3.00
N ALA A 67 -2.63 -19.04 3.63
CA ALA A 67 -1.63 -18.05 4.03
C ALA A 67 -0.64 -18.62 5.08
N SER A 68 -1.12 -19.43 6.02
CA SER A 68 -0.28 -20.09 7.04
C SER A 68 0.61 -21.21 6.47
N ALA A 69 0.31 -21.70 5.27
CA ALA A 69 1.12 -22.72 4.59
C ALA A 69 2.31 -22.13 3.81
N ILE A 70 2.44 -20.80 3.77
CA ILE A 70 3.58 -20.12 3.18
C ILE A 70 4.63 -19.89 4.27
N ASP A 71 5.85 -20.30 3.99
CA ASP A 71 7.01 -20.07 4.86
C ASP A 71 7.48 -18.60 4.80
N GLU A 72 8.32 -18.21 5.76
CA GLU A 72 8.83 -16.83 5.86
C GLU A 72 9.54 -16.36 4.58
N ARG A 73 10.26 -17.27 3.92
CA ARG A 73 10.93 -16.99 2.65
C ARG A 73 9.93 -16.71 1.54
N GLY A 74 8.90 -17.55 1.39
CA GLY A 74 7.85 -17.35 0.40
C GLY A 74 7.04 -16.08 0.65
N ALA A 75 6.81 -15.73 1.92
CA ALA A 75 6.19 -14.46 2.30
C ALA A 75 7.06 -13.26 1.93
N SER A 76 8.37 -13.32 2.19
CA SER A 76 9.32 -12.26 1.85
C SER A 76 9.44 -12.06 0.34
N ASP A 77 9.54 -13.17 -0.40
CA ASP A 77 9.56 -13.16 -1.86
C ASP A 77 8.28 -12.55 -2.46
N LEU A 78 7.13 -12.85 -1.85
CA LEU A 78 5.85 -12.30 -2.27
C LEU A 78 5.76 -10.80 -1.94
N TRP A 79 6.21 -10.40 -0.75
CA TRP A 79 6.25 -9.00 -0.36
C TRP A 79 7.11 -8.18 -1.33
N GLU A 80 8.35 -8.62 -1.59
CA GLU A 80 9.25 -7.99 -2.56
C GLU A 80 8.63 -7.92 -3.95
N CYS A 81 7.95 -8.98 -4.38
CA CYS A 81 7.28 -9.00 -5.67
C CYS A 81 6.18 -7.94 -5.76
N VAL A 82 5.37 -7.81 -4.71
CA VAL A 82 4.26 -6.85 -4.63
C VAL A 82 4.78 -5.42 -4.52
N THR A 83 5.75 -5.16 -3.64
CA THR A 83 6.31 -3.81 -3.45
C THR A 83 6.92 -3.27 -4.73
N ARG A 84 7.72 -4.07 -5.44
CA ARG A 84 8.30 -3.70 -6.73
C ARG A 84 7.24 -3.50 -7.81
N THR A 85 6.22 -4.34 -7.84
CA THR A 85 5.11 -4.19 -8.80
C THR A 85 4.39 -2.87 -8.59
N LEU A 86 4.19 -2.45 -7.35
CA LEU A 86 3.54 -1.18 -7.03
C LEU A 86 4.43 0.02 -7.38
N GLN A 87 5.74 -0.08 -7.15
CA GLN A 87 6.72 0.96 -7.53
C GLN A 87 6.77 1.17 -9.05
N LEU A 88 6.80 0.09 -9.83
CA LEU A 88 6.76 0.15 -11.32
C LEU A 88 5.41 0.62 -11.86
N GLY A 89 4.35 0.50 -11.06
CA GLY A 89 2.99 0.84 -11.42
C GLY A 89 2.68 2.34 -11.38
N ASP A 90 3.54 3.14 -10.77
CA ASP A 90 3.38 4.59 -10.61
C ASP A 90 3.86 5.40 -11.83
N ASP A 91 4.51 4.74 -12.80
CA ASP A 91 5.06 5.36 -14.03
C ASP A 91 3.99 5.71 -15.09
N GLY A 92 2.71 5.55 -14.79
CA GLY A 92 1.60 6.08 -15.59
C GLY A 92 1.24 5.32 -16.88
N GLU A 93 1.87 4.19 -17.19
CA GLU A 93 1.48 3.37 -18.34
C GLU A 93 0.15 2.61 -18.11
N LYS A 94 -0.78 2.71 -19.08
CA LYS A 94 -2.09 2.02 -19.05
C LYS A 94 -1.98 0.49 -18.91
N THR A 95 -0.87 -0.11 -19.36
CA THR A 95 -0.53 -1.53 -19.20
C THR A 95 -0.14 -1.91 -17.77
N GLY A 96 0.34 -0.97 -16.98
CA GLY A 96 0.69 -1.14 -15.56
C GLY A 96 -0.53 -1.20 -14.64
N HIS A 97 -1.63 -0.51 -14.97
CA HIS A 97 -2.80 -0.39 -14.10
C HIS A 97 -3.40 -1.74 -13.65
N ALA A 98 -3.48 -2.72 -14.55
CA ALA A 98 -4.05 -4.03 -14.22
C ALA A 98 -3.18 -4.82 -13.22
N THR A 99 -1.87 -4.69 -13.37
CA THR A 99 -0.86 -5.28 -12.49
C THR A 99 -0.85 -4.58 -11.14
N THR A 100 -0.80 -3.25 -11.13
CA THR A 100 -0.92 -2.42 -9.91
C THR A 100 -2.20 -2.75 -9.16
N ARG A 101 -3.34 -2.81 -9.86
CA ARG A 101 -4.63 -3.15 -9.23
C ARG A 101 -4.61 -4.53 -8.59
N ALA A 102 -4.00 -5.53 -9.23
CA ALA A 102 -3.88 -6.87 -8.66
C ALA A 102 -2.96 -6.89 -7.43
N ALA A 103 -1.85 -6.15 -7.46
CA ALA A 103 -0.93 -6.01 -6.34
C ALA A 103 -1.57 -5.28 -5.15
N VAL A 104 -2.27 -4.17 -5.38
CA VAL A 104 -3.01 -3.44 -4.33
C VAL A 104 -4.13 -4.29 -3.74
N ALA A 105 -4.86 -5.05 -4.57
CA ALA A 105 -5.88 -5.98 -4.08
C ALA A 105 -5.27 -7.06 -3.17
N LEU A 106 -4.13 -7.63 -3.54
CA LEU A 106 -3.45 -8.63 -2.72
C LEU A 106 -3.05 -8.05 -1.35
N LEU A 107 -2.50 -6.82 -1.32
CA LEU A 107 -2.22 -6.14 -0.05
C LEU A 107 -3.50 -5.87 0.76
N ALA A 108 -4.56 -5.38 0.13
CA ALA A 108 -5.82 -5.10 0.81
C ALA A 108 -6.39 -6.32 1.55
N HIS A 109 -6.23 -7.52 1.00
CA HIS A 109 -6.74 -8.73 1.65
C HIS A 109 -5.75 -9.36 2.64
N HIS A 110 -4.44 -9.27 2.36
CA HIS A 110 -3.45 -10.09 3.06
C HIS A 110 -2.46 -9.32 3.92
N ALA A 111 -2.32 -8.00 3.75
CA ALA A 111 -1.42 -7.18 4.60
C ALA A 111 -1.77 -7.30 6.08
N GLY A 112 -3.06 -7.44 6.40
CA GLY A 112 -3.62 -7.65 7.74
C GLY A 112 -3.37 -9.03 8.39
N THR A 113 -2.77 -9.96 7.65
CA THR A 113 -2.71 -11.39 8.01
C THR A 113 -1.32 -11.79 8.53
N VAL A 114 -1.23 -12.99 9.12
CA VAL A 114 0.03 -13.58 9.61
C VAL A 114 1.10 -13.64 8.51
N LEU A 115 0.69 -13.71 7.25
CA LEU A 115 1.60 -13.84 6.10
C LEU A 115 2.66 -12.74 6.05
N PHE A 116 2.29 -11.48 6.28
CA PHE A 116 3.20 -10.34 6.18
C PHE A 116 3.61 -9.77 7.54
N ALA A 117 3.11 -10.32 8.65
CA ALA A 117 3.40 -9.80 9.99
C ALA A 117 4.92 -9.74 10.32
N PRO A 118 5.76 -10.75 10.00
CA PRO A 118 7.19 -10.68 10.28
C PRO A 118 7.92 -9.61 9.47
N ILE A 119 7.49 -9.40 8.23
CA ILE A 119 8.09 -8.43 7.31
C ILE A 119 7.70 -7.01 7.71
N LEU A 120 6.48 -6.85 8.20
CA LEU A 120 5.96 -5.58 8.68
C LEU A 120 6.47 -5.20 10.09
N ALA A 121 7.33 -6.03 10.70
CA ALA A 121 8.10 -5.65 11.88
C ALA A 121 9.36 -4.83 11.54
N ASP A 122 9.93 -4.98 10.32
CA ASP A 122 11.09 -4.20 9.88
C ASP A 122 10.70 -2.77 9.46
N ALA A 123 10.83 -1.85 10.41
CA ALA A 123 10.47 -0.45 10.29
C ALA A 123 11.09 0.31 9.10
N ALA A 124 12.29 -0.07 8.65
CA ALA A 124 12.95 0.60 7.53
C ALA A 124 12.26 0.32 6.18
N SER A 125 11.67 -0.87 6.03
CA SER A 125 10.94 -1.28 4.84
C SER A 125 9.54 -0.63 4.70
N LEU A 126 9.06 0.01 5.78
CA LEU A 126 7.67 0.45 5.94
C LEU A 126 7.42 1.89 5.47
N ARG A 127 8.41 2.80 5.62
CA ARG A 127 8.27 4.21 5.17
C ARG A 127 7.95 4.31 3.67
N PRO A 128 8.70 3.65 2.76
CA PRO A 128 8.41 3.75 1.33
C PRO A 128 7.04 3.16 0.98
N MET A 129 6.61 2.12 1.70
CA MET A 129 5.31 1.50 1.48
C MET A 129 4.16 2.41 1.91
N TYR A 130 4.28 3.08 3.05
CA TYR A 130 3.29 4.05 3.50
C TYR A 130 3.10 5.19 2.48
N ALA A 131 4.22 5.79 2.03
CA ALA A 131 4.18 6.84 1.01
C ALA A 131 3.56 6.37 -0.31
N LEU A 132 3.92 5.15 -0.76
CA LEU A 132 3.38 4.55 -1.97
C LEU A 132 1.86 4.31 -1.87
N LEU A 133 1.38 3.75 -0.76
CA LEU A 133 -0.06 3.53 -0.54
C LEU A 133 -0.85 4.84 -0.48
N GLN A 134 -0.26 5.91 0.07
CA GLN A 134 -0.85 7.25 0.00
C GLN A 134 -0.91 7.79 -1.44
N ALA A 135 0.17 7.65 -2.22
CA ALA A 135 0.22 8.08 -3.61
C ALA A 135 -0.81 7.34 -4.48
N LEU A 136 -0.99 6.03 -4.26
CA LEU A 136 -1.99 5.22 -4.96
C LEU A 136 -3.44 5.68 -4.69
N GLY A 137 -3.69 6.39 -3.59
CA GLY A 137 -4.97 7.06 -3.33
C GLY A 137 -5.29 8.22 -4.27
N LYS A 138 -4.27 8.78 -4.95
CA LYS A 138 -4.41 9.82 -5.98
C LYS A 138 -4.27 9.27 -7.40
N HIS A 139 -4.13 7.95 -7.54
CA HIS A 139 -3.92 7.31 -8.83
C HIS A 139 -5.09 7.55 -9.80
N ASN A 140 -4.77 7.69 -11.10
CA ASN A 140 -5.74 8.01 -12.15
C ASN A 140 -6.75 6.87 -12.39
N ASP A 141 -6.31 5.62 -12.26
CA ASP A 141 -7.18 4.44 -12.34
C ASP A 141 -8.11 4.33 -11.11
N GLN A 142 -9.42 4.34 -11.35
CA GLN A 142 -10.44 4.23 -10.30
C GLN A 142 -10.35 2.92 -9.51
N GLY A 143 -9.95 1.81 -10.15
CA GLY A 143 -9.82 0.52 -9.48
C GLY A 143 -8.64 0.48 -8.53
N VAL A 144 -7.49 1.01 -8.93
CA VAL A 144 -6.32 1.20 -8.05
C VAL A 144 -6.69 2.13 -6.89
N ARG A 145 -7.27 3.29 -7.19
CA ARG A 145 -7.69 4.26 -6.18
C ARG A 145 -8.71 3.68 -5.19
N GLY A 146 -9.68 2.91 -5.66
CA GLY A 146 -10.70 2.27 -4.82
C GLY A 146 -10.13 1.22 -3.86
N LEU A 147 -9.04 0.56 -4.23
CA LEU A 147 -8.38 -0.47 -3.40
C LEU A 147 -7.26 0.08 -2.51
N SER A 148 -6.75 1.27 -2.80
CA SER A 148 -5.68 1.91 -2.02
C SER A 148 -6.05 2.12 -0.54
N GLY A 149 -7.30 2.53 -0.26
CA GLY A 149 -7.79 2.77 1.11
C GLY A 149 -7.79 1.49 1.96
N PRO A 150 -8.45 0.41 1.50
CA PRO A 150 -8.37 -0.89 2.18
C PRO A 150 -6.94 -1.43 2.33
N ALA A 151 -6.09 -1.27 1.31
CA ALA A 151 -4.68 -1.68 1.40
C ALA A 151 -3.91 -0.89 2.47
N LEU A 152 -4.09 0.43 2.52
CA LEU A 152 -3.52 1.28 3.55
C LEU A 152 -4.02 0.90 4.94
N GLU A 153 -5.32 0.59 5.08
CA GLU A 153 -5.90 0.15 6.35
C GLU A 153 -5.28 -1.15 6.86
N ALA A 154 -5.21 -2.17 6.00
CA ALA A 154 -4.63 -3.46 6.34
C ALA A 154 -3.14 -3.34 6.68
N PHE A 155 -2.40 -2.50 5.96
CA PHE A 155 -1.01 -2.17 6.25
C PHE A 155 -0.86 -1.52 7.64
N LEU A 156 -1.64 -0.47 7.93
CA LEU A 156 -1.59 0.26 9.19
C LEU A 156 -1.96 -0.62 10.39
N GLN A 157 -2.95 -1.51 10.24
CA GLN A 157 -3.34 -2.43 11.30
C GLN A 157 -2.22 -3.41 11.63
N THR A 158 -1.54 -3.96 10.62
CA THR A 158 -0.44 -4.89 10.87
C THR A 158 0.79 -4.18 11.43
N LEU A 159 1.07 -2.97 10.94
CA LEU A 159 2.11 -2.13 11.50
C LEU A 159 1.84 -1.84 12.99
N ALA A 160 0.61 -1.44 13.34
CA ALA A 160 0.23 -1.19 14.73
C ALA A 160 0.38 -2.45 15.60
N ARG A 161 0.05 -3.63 15.08
CA ARG A 161 0.28 -4.91 15.78
C ARG A 161 1.78 -5.18 15.96
N GLY A 162 2.60 -4.95 14.93
CA GLY A 162 4.06 -5.07 14.99
C GLY A 162 4.67 -4.17 16.07
N MET A 163 4.23 -2.90 16.12
CA MET A 163 4.65 -1.95 17.15
C MET A 163 4.30 -2.42 18.56
N LEU A 164 3.20 -3.16 18.74
CA LEU A 164 2.79 -3.72 20.03
C LEU A 164 3.55 -5.00 20.39
N SER A 165 3.92 -5.83 19.40
CA SER A 165 4.55 -7.13 19.62
C SER A 165 6.05 -7.08 19.88
N ASP A 166 6.75 -6.05 19.40
CA ASP A 166 8.20 -5.98 19.57
C ASP A 166 8.59 -5.88 21.06
N GLY A 167 9.71 -6.50 21.45
CA GLY A 167 10.30 -6.32 22.78
C GLY A 167 10.87 -4.90 22.97
N ALA A 168 11.13 -4.50 24.22
CA ALA A 168 11.81 -3.22 24.49
C ALA A 168 13.25 -3.26 23.93
N GLY A 169 13.61 -2.32 23.03
CA GLY A 169 14.93 -2.29 22.37
C GLY A 169 15.01 -1.33 21.18
N ALA A 170 16.07 -1.41 20.36
CA ALA A 170 16.33 -0.50 19.23
C ALA A 170 15.23 -0.46 18.16
N ALA A 171 14.49 -1.57 17.96
CA ALA A 171 13.31 -1.62 17.10
C ALA A 171 12.21 -0.63 17.56
N SER A 172 12.12 -0.38 18.87
CA SER A 172 11.16 0.56 19.46
C SER A 172 11.42 2.02 19.05
N ALA A 173 12.68 2.41 18.81
CA ALA A 173 13.01 3.79 18.42
C ALA A 173 12.61 4.09 16.97
N VAL A 174 12.84 3.13 16.07
CA VAL A 174 12.47 3.27 14.65
C VAL A 174 10.95 3.22 14.49
N HIS A 175 10.26 2.34 15.24
CA HIS A 175 8.80 2.33 15.30
C HIS A 175 8.21 3.61 15.90
N GLU A 176 8.83 4.17 16.93
CA GLU A 176 8.38 5.44 17.50
C GLU A 176 8.53 6.59 16.51
N GLU A 177 9.65 6.66 15.77
CA GLU A 177 9.83 7.66 14.71
C GLU A 177 8.80 7.51 13.60
N LEU A 178 8.57 6.27 13.13
CA LEU A 178 7.56 5.97 12.11
C LEU A 178 6.15 6.31 12.59
N TYR A 179 5.83 5.99 13.85
CA TYR A 179 4.58 6.38 14.49
C TYR A 179 4.41 7.91 14.45
N ARG A 180 5.43 8.68 14.86
CA ARG A 180 5.38 10.15 14.87
C ARG A 180 5.21 10.73 13.47
N GLU A 181 5.89 10.16 12.47
CA GLU A 181 5.78 10.57 11.06
C GLU A 181 4.34 10.37 10.54
N MET A 182 3.77 9.19 10.75
CA MET A 182 2.42 8.86 10.27
C MET A 182 1.32 9.65 10.99
N VAL A 183 1.43 9.79 12.32
CA VAL A 183 0.49 10.61 13.10
C VAL A 183 0.65 12.09 12.75
N GLY A 184 1.88 12.57 12.54
CA GLY A 184 2.15 13.93 12.07
C GLY A 184 1.55 14.20 10.69
N SER A 185 1.70 13.27 9.74
CA SER A 185 1.08 13.33 8.42
C SER A 185 -0.45 13.37 8.52
N ALA A 186 -1.05 12.50 9.34
CA ALA A 186 -2.49 12.49 9.55
C ALA A 186 -3.00 13.78 10.22
N ARG A 187 -2.27 14.33 11.19
CA ARG A 187 -2.53 15.63 11.82
C ARG A 187 -2.50 16.76 10.81
N GLY A 188 -1.51 16.77 9.91
CA GLY A 188 -1.43 17.76 8.84
C GLY A 188 -2.66 17.77 7.93
N VAL A 189 -3.28 16.61 7.71
CA VAL A 189 -4.50 16.48 6.89
C VAL A 189 -5.78 16.84 7.67
N LEU A 190 -5.87 16.45 8.95
CA LEU A 190 -7.08 16.62 9.78
C LEU A 190 -7.11 17.93 10.57
N GLY A 191 -5.99 18.64 10.68
CA GLY A 191 -5.89 19.87 11.44
C GLY A 191 -6.71 21.02 10.85
N PRO A 192 -7.01 22.07 11.65
CA PRO A 192 -7.81 23.22 11.22
C PRO A 192 -7.16 24.02 10.07
N SER A 193 -5.84 23.89 9.91
CA SER A 193 -5.07 24.49 8.80
C SER A 193 -4.73 23.48 7.69
N GLY A 194 -5.19 22.23 7.81
CA GLY A 194 -4.88 21.17 6.87
C GLY A 194 -5.57 21.38 5.53
N SER A 195 -4.81 21.30 4.43
CA SER A 195 -5.39 21.24 3.09
C SER A 195 -5.73 19.80 2.74
N ALA A 196 -6.95 19.39 3.07
CA ALA A 196 -7.48 18.14 2.56
C ALA A 196 -7.69 18.25 1.04
N GLU A 197 -6.68 17.88 0.25
CA GLU A 197 -6.76 17.86 -1.22
C GLU A 197 -7.88 16.94 -1.73
N SER A 198 -8.30 15.94 -0.95
CA SER A 198 -9.39 15.05 -1.31
C SER A 198 -10.08 14.42 -0.09
N ARG A 199 -11.34 13.98 -0.27
CA ARG A 199 -12.05 13.16 0.74
C ARG A 199 -11.32 11.86 1.08
N GLN A 200 -10.58 11.31 0.13
CA GLN A 200 -9.79 10.10 0.33
C GLN A 200 -8.62 10.36 1.28
N SER A 201 -7.97 11.53 1.16
CA SER A 201 -6.90 11.94 2.08
C SER A 201 -7.39 12.02 3.53
N VAL A 202 -8.59 12.60 3.75
CA VAL A 202 -9.22 12.64 5.08
C VAL A 202 -9.53 11.23 5.59
N ALA A 203 -10.13 10.38 4.76
CA ALA A 203 -10.45 9.00 5.15
C ALA A 203 -9.19 8.18 5.51
N SER A 204 -8.10 8.35 4.75
CA SER A 204 -6.81 7.72 5.05
C SER A 204 -6.20 8.23 6.35
N ALA A 205 -6.27 9.55 6.60
CA ALA A 205 -5.78 10.14 7.85
C ALA A 205 -6.59 9.67 9.07
N VAL A 206 -7.92 9.58 8.95
CA VAL A 206 -8.79 9.02 10.01
C VAL A 206 -8.42 7.56 10.32
N ARG A 207 -8.23 6.73 9.30
CA ARG A 207 -7.79 5.33 9.48
C ARG A 207 -6.42 5.23 10.15
N CYS A 208 -5.49 6.09 9.76
CA CYS A 208 -4.16 6.19 10.34
C CYS A 208 -4.23 6.46 11.86
N VAL A 209 -4.96 7.49 12.26
CA VAL A 209 -5.14 7.83 13.68
C VAL A 209 -5.82 6.69 14.45
N GLY A 210 -6.87 6.08 13.88
CA GLY A 210 -7.57 4.96 14.52
C GLY A 210 -6.70 3.72 14.74
N ALA A 211 -5.89 3.33 13.74
CA ALA A 211 -5.01 2.17 13.84
C ALA A 211 -3.86 2.40 14.83
N LEU A 212 -3.34 3.62 14.91
CA LEU A 212 -2.16 3.95 15.71
C LEU A 212 -2.48 4.36 17.16
N ALA A 213 -3.75 4.56 17.50
CA ALA A 213 -4.17 4.88 18.87
C ALA A 213 -3.72 3.82 19.91
N ALA A 214 -3.78 2.54 19.56
CA ALA A 214 -3.36 1.48 20.48
C ALA A 214 -1.84 1.49 20.77
N PRO A 215 -0.95 1.61 19.77
CA PRO A 215 0.48 1.83 19.98
C PRO A 215 0.84 3.08 20.81
N THR A 216 0.00 4.12 20.86
CA THR A 216 0.28 5.37 21.58
C THR A 216 0.64 5.13 23.06
N ALA A 217 -0.08 4.26 23.75
CA ALA A 217 0.16 3.96 25.17
C ALA A 217 1.49 3.24 25.43
N ARG A 218 2.10 2.68 24.39
CA ARG A 218 3.39 2.00 24.49
C ARG A 218 4.56 2.97 24.39
N PHE A 219 4.50 3.94 23.49
CA PHE A 219 5.60 4.89 23.26
C PHE A 219 5.61 6.03 24.28
N PHE A 220 4.46 6.34 24.87
CA PHE A 220 4.32 7.43 25.82
C PHE A 220 3.90 6.91 27.19
N GLY A 221 4.42 7.51 28.26
CA GLY A 221 3.91 7.28 29.61
C GLY A 221 2.41 7.61 29.72
N PRO A 222 1.71 7.10 30.75
CA PRO A 222 0.24 7.09 30.83
C PRO A 222 -0.38 8.48 30.67
N GLU A 223 0.20 9.51 31.30
CA GLU A 223 -0.31 10.89 31.21
C GLU A 223 -0.18 11.47 29.80
N ARG A 224 0.97 11.25 29.14
CA ARG A 224 1.24 11.74 27.79
C ARG A 224 0.45 10.94 26.75
N ALA A 225 0.28 9.64 26.95
CA ALA A 225 -0.57 8.81 26.11
C ALA A 225 -2.04 9.26 26.17
N GLN A 226 -2.55 9.59 27.36
CA GLN A 226 -3.91 10.10 27.52
C GLN A 226 -4.09 11.44 26.82
N ALA A 227 -3.17 12.40 26.98
CA ALA A 227 -3.22 13.67 26.29
C ALA A 227 -3.18 13.50 24.75
N GLU A 228 -2.33 12.59 24.27
CA GLU A 228 -2.20 12.29 22.84
C GLU A 228 -3.49 11.68 22.27
N LEU A 229 -4.08 10.71 22.98
CA LEU A 229 -5.35 10.09 22.62
C LEU A 229 -6.51 11.09 22.66
N GLN A 230 -6.56 11.97 23.65
CA GLN A 230 -7.56 13.04 23.72
C GLN A 230 -7.41 14.02 22.53
N GLY A 231 -6.19 14.39 22.17
CA GLY A 231 -5.91 15.20 20.98
C GLY A 231 -6.35 14.50 19.69
N MET A 232 -6.08 13.19 19.56
CA MET A 232 -6.56 12.38 18.44
C MET A 232 -8.09 12.34 18.35
N LEU A 233 -8.79 12.11 19.47
CA LEU A 233 -10.25 12.10 19.52
C LEU A 233 -10.85 13.46 19.15
N ALA A 234 -10.28 14.56 19.67
CA ALA A 234 -10.71 15.92 19.34
C ALA A 234 -10.59 16.22 17.84
N MET A 235 -9.57 15.69 17.16
CA MET A 235 -9.44 15.80 15.69
C MET A 235 -10.45 14.94 14.93
N LEU A 236 -10.78 13.74 15.41
CA LEU A 236 -11.69 12.83 14.71
C LEU A 236 -13.17 13.23 14.84
N LEU A 237 -13.56 13.82 15.97
CA LEU A 237 -14.95 14.16 16.29
C LEU A 237 -15.65 15.05 15.24
N PRO A 238 -15.05 16.16 14.75
CA PRO A 238 -15.65 16.98 13.69
C PRO A 238 -15.92 16.20 12.40
N HIS A 239 -15.05 15.26 12.04
CA HIS A 239 -15.20 14.45 10.83
C HIS A 239 -16.27 13.37 10.99
N ALA A 240 -16.41 12.78 12.18
CA ALA A 240 -17.48 11.84 12.50
C ALA A 240 -18.87 12.51 12.45
N ALA A 241 -19.00 13.70 13.05
CA ALA A 241 -20.22 14.49 13.00
C ALA A 241 -20.60 14.85 11.55
N ALA A 242 -19.62 15.30 10.74
CA ALA A 242 -19.84 15.60 9.32
C ALA A 242 -20.20 14.36 8.48
N ALA A 243 -19.78 13.16 8.88
CA ALA A 243 -20.17 11.91 8.21
C ALA A 243 -21.62 11.51 8.54
N GLN A 244 -22.01 11.61 9.82
CA GLN A 244 -23.38 11.33 10.25
C GLN A 244 -24.41 12.26 9.61
N ILE A 245 -24.15 13.57 9.56
CA ILE A 245 -25.05 14.55 8.91
C ILE A 245 -25.29 14.16 7.44
N ARG A 246 -24.24 13.79 6.71
CA ARG A 246 -24.35 13.37 5.30
C ARG A 246 -25.11 12.05 5.12
N ALA A 247 -24.96 11.11 6.04
CA ALA A 247 -25.70 9.85 6.01
C ALA A 247 -27.21 10.08 6.22
N LEU A 248 -27.56 10.98 7.15
CA LEU A 248 -28.95 11.39 7.41
C LEU A 248 -29.55 12.12 6.20
N ASP A 249 -28.81 13.03 5.57
CA ASP A 249 -29.26 13.73 4.36
C ASP A 249 -29.49 12.77 3.18
N PHE A 250 -28.64 11.74 3.04
CA PHE A 250 -28.79 10.72 2.00
C PHE A 250 -30.02 9.84 2.25
N ALA A 251 -30.21 9.37 3.49
CA ALA A 251 -31.38 8.60 3.89
C ALA A 251 -32.68 9.40 3.68
N GLY A 252 -32.69 10.69 4.05
CA GLY A 252 -33.83 11.58 3.85
C GLY A 252 -34.15 11.90 2.38
N ARG A 253 -33.18 11.78 1.47
CA ARG A 253 -33.40 11.87 0.01
C ARG A 253 -33.87 10.55 -0.59
N ALA A 254 -33.40 9.42 -0.10
CA ALA A 254 -33.82 8.09 -0.58
C ALA A 254 -35.24 7.70 -0.12
N ALA A 255 -35.76 8.37 0.92
CA ALA A 255 -37.11 8.17 1.45
C ALA A 255 -38.18 9.06 0.79
N ARG A 256 -37.83 9.86 -0.22
CA ARG A 256 -38.73 10.71 -1.02
C ARG A 256 -38.81 10.19 -2.44
#